data_AF-A0A2M7ENG9-F1
#
_entry.id   AF-A0A2M7ENG9-F1
#
_cell.length_a   1.000
_cell.length_b   1.000
_cell.length_c   1.000
_cell.angle_alpha   90.00
_cell.angle_beta   90.00
_cell.angle_gamma   90.00
#
_symmetry.space_group_name_H-M   'P 1'
#
loop_
_entity.id
_entity.type
_entity.pdbx_description
1 polymer ?
#
loop_
_entity_poly.entity_id
_entity_poly.type
_entity_poly.pdbx_seq_one_letter_code
_entity_poly.pdbx_strand_id
1 'polypeptide(L)'
;MGRKVAHALGLRNVVVEDDRRSAVVGALGSADGLVMGVGTGSFLARQVRGRVGLLGGWGFRLGDEASGADLGRKLLQRILHAVDGIAQPSDLTDTVLAELGGTPADIVTFAGGASPSDFARFAPRIVAAAQQGDAAARALMEEGAAYLMRAATALGWSAGEAL
;
A
#
# COMPACT_ATOMS: atom_id res chain seq x y z
N MET A 1 -11.92 -15.44 -19.87
CA MET A 1 -12.98 -14.89 -18.99
C MET A 1 -14.05 -14.12 -19.78
N GLY A 2 -13.69 -13.04 -20.51
CA GLY A 2 -14.65 -12.12 -21.15
C GLY A 2 -15.69 -12.77 -22.08
N ARG A 3 -15.30 -13.71 -22.94
CA ARG A 3 -16.25 -14.43 -23.84
C ARG A 3 -17.31 -15.24 -23.08
N LYS A 4 -16.96 -15.85 -21.94
CA LYS A 4 -17.92 -16.62 -21.12
C LYS A 4 -18.95 -15.70 -20.48
N VAL A 5 -18.49 -14.54 -19.97
CA VAL A 5 -19.35 -13.51 -19.41
C VAL A 5 -20.26 -12.91 -20.48
N ALA A 6 -19.71 -12.59 -21.66
CA ALA A 6 -20.47 -12.04 -22.79
C ALA A 6 -21.62 -12.97 -23.21
N HIS A 7 -21.32 -14.26 -23.36
CA HIS A 7 -22.31 -15.27 -23.74
C HIS A 7 -23.36 -15.48 -22.64
N ALA A 8 -22.94 -15.57 -21.37
CA ALA A 8 -23.87 -15.79 -20.26
C ALA A 8 -24.83 -14.61 -20.02
N LEU A 9 -24.40 -13.38 -20.32
CA LEU A 9 -25.18 -12.15 -20.10
C LEU A 9 -25.79 -11.56 -21.38
N GLY A 10 -25.66 -12.21 -22.54
CA GLY A 10 -26.17 -11.71 -23.82
C GLY A 10 -25.52 -10.40 -24.29
N LEU A 11 -24.31 -10.09 -23.85
CA LEU A 11 -23.61 -8.85 -24.18
C LEU A 11 -22.89 -8.97 -25.52
N ARG A 12 -23.04 -7.95 -26.38
CA ARG A 12 -22.41 -7.90 -27.70
C ARG A 12 -20.91 -7.59 -27.63
N ASN A 13 -20.50 -6.76 -26.68
CA ASN A 13 -19.11 -6.35 -26.48
C ASN A 13 -18.74 -6.48 -25.00
N VAL A 14 -17.63 -7.18 -24.72
CA VAL A 14 -17.06 -7.30 -23.38
C VAL A 14 -15.55 -7.12 -23.50
N VAL A 15 -15.02 -6.17 -22.73
CA VAL A 15 -13.59 -5.95 -22.55
C VAL A 15 -13.27 -6.22 -21.09
N VAL A 16 -12.22 -7.00 -20.83
CA VAL A 16 -11.70 -7.24 -19.49
C VAL A 16 -10.47 -6.38 -19.34
N GLU A 17 -10.50 -5.48 -18.35
CA GLU A 17 -9.43 -4.55 -18.05
C GLU A 17 -8.94 -4.76 -16.62
N ASP A 18 -7.77 -4.22 -16.36
CA ASP A 18 -7.20 -4.10 -15.02
C ASP A 18 -7.97 -3.03 -14.21
N ASP A 19 -8.12 -3.24 -12.90
CA ASP A 19 -8.87 -2.35 -12.01
C ASP A 19 -8.27 -0.94 -11.93
N ARG A 20 -6.95 -0.82 -12.08
CA ARG A 20 -6.21 0.45 -12.08
C ARG A 20 -6.72 1.39 -13.16
N ARG A 21 -7.05 0.88 -14.34
CA ARG A 21 -7.59 1.70 -15.44
C ARG A 21 -8.96 2.26 -15.09
N SER A 22 -9.82 1.44 -14.47
CA SER A 22 -11.14 1.87 -14.00
C SER A 22 -11.03 2.93 -12.90
N ALA A 23 -10.07 2.78 -11.99
CA ALA A 23 -9.78 3.76 -10.94
C ALA A 23 -9.35 5.11 -11.53
N VAL A 24 -8.47 5.11 -12.54
CA VAL A 24 -8.04 6.34 -13.23
C VAL A 24 -9.22 7.06 -13.90
N VAL A 25 -10.04 6.33 -14.65
CA VAL A 25 -11.21 6.90 -15.32
C VAL A 25 -12.21 7.43 -14.29
N GLY A 26 -12.43 6.72 -13.19
CA GLY A 26 -13.33 7.16 -12.13
C GLY A 26 -12.84 8.43 -11.40
N ALA A 27 -11.54 8.55 -11.15
CA ALA A 27 -10.96 9.67 -10.43
C ALA A 27 -10.72 10.92 -11.31
N LEU A 28 -10.20 10.73 -12.53
CA LEU A 28 -9.80 11.84 -13.40
C LEU A 28 -10.76 12.11 -14.56
N GLY A 29 -11.61 11.14 -14.93
CA GLY A 29 -12.38 11.22 -16.18
C GLY A 29 -11.47 11.46 -17.38
N SER A 30 -11.67 12.57 -18.09
CA SER A 30 -10.84 13.00 -19.22
C SER A 30 -9.70 13.95 -18.84
N ALA A 31 -9.58 14.35 -17.57
CA ALA A 31 -8.54 15.27 -17.13
C ALA A 31 -7.17 14.60 -17.07
N ASP A 32 -6.13 15.39 -17.25
CA ASP A 32 -4.76 14.98 -16.99
C ASP A 32 -4.46 15.10 -15.48
N GLY A 33 -3.68 14.18 -14.94
CA GLY A 33 -3.39 14.14 -13.50
C GLY A 33 -2.80 12.82 -13.03
N LEU A 34 -2.55 12.74 -11.73
CA LEU A 34 -2.05 11.55 -11.04
C LEU A 34 -3.15 10.96 -10.15
N VAL A 35 -3.17 9.64 -10.06
CA VAL A 35 -4.01 8.88 -9.12
C VAL A 35 -3.10 7.98 -8.31
N MET A 36 -3.25 8.00 -7.00
CA MET A 36 -2.58 7.08 -6.09
C MET A 36 -3.61 6.15 -5.46
N GLY A 37 -3.61 4.88 -5.83
CA GLY A 37 -4.39 3.86 -5.14
C GLY A 37 -3.61 3.34 -3.95
N VAL A 38 -4.05 3.65 -2.73
CA VAL A 38 -3.41 3.18 -1.49
C VAL A 38 -4.45 2.49 -0.61
N GLY A 39 -4.33 1.17 -0.48
CA GLY A 39 -5.20 0.31 0.33
C GLY A 39 -4.40 -0.85 0.90
N THR A 40 -4.93 -2.08 0.84
CA THR A 40 -4.15 -3.28 1.19
C THR A 40 -2.90 -3.41 0.31
N GLY A 41 -3.03 -3.15 -0.99
CA GLY A 41 -1.92 -2.96 -1.93
C GLY A 41 -1.77 -1.50 -2.34
N SER A 42 -0.87 -1.20 -3.27
CA SER A 42 -0.72 0.17 -3.78
C SER A 42 -0.29 0.24 -5.25
N PHE A 43 -0.73 1.28 -5.94
CA PHE A 43 -0.27 1.63 -7.28
C PHE A 43 -0.39 3.14 -7.51
N LEU A 44 0.34 3.64 -8.51
CA LEU A 44 0.19 4.99 -9.02
C LEU A 44 -0.11 4.93 -10.52
N ALA A 45 -0.87 5.91 -10.98
CA ALA A 45 -1.22 6.04 -12.38
C ALA A 45 -1.28 7.50 -12.78
N ARG A 46 -0.67 7.86 -13.92
CA ARG A 46 -0.73 9.23 -14.45
C ARG A 46 -1.39 9.24 -15.81
N GLN A 47 -2.37 10.13 -16.00
CA GLN A 47 -3.02 10.38 -17.28
C GLN A 47 -2.46 11.66 -17.91
N VAL A 48 -2.03 11.56 -19.17
CA VAL A 48 -1.64 12.71 -20.00
C VAL A 48 -2.20 12.55 -21.41
N ARG A 49 -3.05 13.49 -21.84
CA ARG A 49 -3.75 13.48 -23.13
C ARG A 49 -4.45 12.14 -23.38
N GLY A 50 -5.12 11.62 -22.35
CA GLY A 50 -5.84 10.34 -22.38
C GLY A 50 -4.96 9.08 -22.41
N ARG A 51 -3.63 9.20 -22.27
CA ARG A 51 -2.72 8.05 -22.13
C ARG A 51 -2.39 7.83 -20.66
N VAL A 52 -2.54 6.59 -20.20
CA VAL A 52 -2.28 6.21 -18.81
C VAL A 52 -0.95 5.50 -18.68
N GLY A 53 -0.05 6.04 -17.86
CA GLY A 53 1.15 5.36 -17.37
C GLY A 53 0.89 4.79 -15.98
N LEU A 54 1.39 3.58 -15.69
CA LEU A 54 1.21 2.88 -14.42
C LEU A 54 2.57 2.65 -13.74
N LEU A 55 2.57 2.68 -12.40
CA LEU A 55 3.71 2.34 -11.56
C LEU A 55 3.23 1.57 -10.31
N GLY A 56 3.96 0.53 -9.94
CA GLY A 56 3.61 -0.30 -8.78
C GLY A 56 2.45 -1.26 -9.09
N GLY A 57 1.80 -1.79 -8.04
CA GLY A 57 0.81 -2.85 -8.17
C GLY A 57 1.41 -4.20 -8.58
N TRP A 58 2.68 -4.45 -8.20
CA TRP A 58 3.36 -5.73 -8.46
C TRP A 58 3.04 -6.80 -7.41
N GLY A 59 2.21 -6.46 -6.42
CA GLY A 59 1.76 -7.34 -5.36
C GLY A 59 2.70 -7.40 -4.17
N PHE A 60 2.12 -7.65 -3.00
CA PHE A 60 2.73 -7.59 -1.67
C PHE A 60 4.11 -8.24 -1.50
N ARG A 61 4.41 -9.32 -2.24
CA ARG A 61 5.71 -10.00 -2.11
C ARG A 61 6.89 -9.16 -2.62
N LEU A 62 6.68 -8.37 -3.67
CA LEU A 62 7.74 -7.65 -4.38
C LEU A 62 7.46 -6.16 -4.60
N GLY A 63 6.27 -5.68 -4.24
CA GLY A 63 5.86 -4.29 -4.38
C GLY A 63 4.83 -3.90 -3.33
N ASP A 64 3.84 -3.11 -3.76
CA ASP A 64 2.83 -2.50 -2.89
C ASP A 64 3.44 -1.59 -1.81
N GLU A 65 4.54 -0.90 -2.12
CA GLU A 65 5.15 0.02 -1.16
C GLU A 65 4.19 1.16 -0.77
N ALA A 66 4.28 1.59 0.48
CA ALA A 66 3.36 2.55 1.10
C ALA A 66 1.90 2.06 1.22
N SER A 67 1.58 0.82 0.84
CA SER A 67 0.29 0.21 1.16
C SER A 67 0.16 -0.11 2.66
N GLY A 68 -1.06 -0.42 3.10
CA GLY A 68 -1.29 -0.93 4.44
C GLY A 68 -0.53 -2.22 4.71
N ALA A 69 -0.43 -3.13 3.74
CA ALA A 69 0.32 -4.38 3.92
C ALA A 69 1.82 -4.11 4.07
N ASP A 70 2.39 -3.18 3.29
CA ASP A 70 3.78 -2.75 3.44
C ASP A 70 4.04 -2.09 4.81
N LEU A 71 3.14 -1.21 5.26
CA LEU A 71 3.21 -0.60 6.59
C LEU A 71 3.21 -1.67 7.70
N GLY A 72 2.29 -2.63 7.65
CA GLY A 72 2.24 -3.73 8.61
C GLY A 72 3.50 -4.59 8.59
N ARG A 73 4.00 -4.94 7.40
CA ARG A 73 5.23 -5.71 7.24
C ARG A 73 6.43 -4.98 7.85
N LYS A 74 6.60 -3.70 7.55
CA LYS A 74 7.69 -2.87 8.09
C LYS A 74 7.57 -2.65 9.60
N LEU A 75 6.35 -2.55 10.14
CA LEU A 75 6.12 -2.51 11.58
C LEU A 75 6.66 -3.79 12.24
N LEU A 76 6.32 -4.98 11.73
CA LEU A 76 6.82 -6.24 12.29
C LEU A 76 8.35 -6.37 12.16
N GLN A 77 8.93 -5.91 11.05
CA GLN A 77 10.40 -5.83 10.91
C GLN A 77 11.01 -4.92 11.97
N ARG A 78 10.41 -3.76 12.26
CA ARG A 78 10.89 -2.84 13.30
C ARG A 78 10.76 -3.42 14.70
N ILE A 79 9.72 -4.20 14.99
CA ILE A 79 9.61 -4.95 16.24
C ILE A 79 10.80 -5.91 16.39
N LEU A 80 11.12 -6.69 15.35
CA LEU A 80 12.27 -7.60 15.39
C LEU A 80 13.59 -6.84 15.56
N HIS A 81 13.79 -5.73 14.84
CA HIS A 81 14.96 -4.88 15.02
C HIS A 81 15.06 -4.28 16.43
N ALA A 82 13.94 -3.96 17.07
CA ALA A 82 13.94 -3.49 18.45
C ALA A 82 14.33 -4.60 19.43
N VAL A 83 13.86 -5.83 19.21
CA VAL A 83 14.28 -6.99 20.01
C VAL A 83 15.77 -7.27 19.85
N ASP A 84 16.31 -7.11 18.64
CA ASP A 84 17.74 -7.29 18.35
C ASP A 84 18.61 -6.10 18.81
N GLY A 85 18.02 -5.01 19.31
CA GLY A 85 18.73 -3.80 19.72
C GLY A 85 19.26 -2.93 18.56
N ILE A 86 18.83 -3.20 17.32
CA ILE A 86 19.16 -2.43 16.11
C ILE A 86 18.35 -1.13 16.04
N ALA A 87 17.10 -1.17 16.50
CA ALA A 87 16.20 -0.02 16.57
C ALA A 87 15.74 0.23 18.00
N GLN A 88 15.28 1.44 18.30
CA GLN A 88 14.65 1.72 19.59
C GLN A 88 13.19 1.23 19.59
N PRO A 89 12.72 0.62 20.69
CA PRO A 89 11.31 0.31 20.85
C PRO A 89 10.47 1.60 20.98
N SER A 90 9.17 1.42 20.89
CA SER A 90 8.14 2.45 20.98
C SER A 90 6.86 1.81 21.53
N ASP A 91 5.93 2.61 22.04
CA ASP A 91 4.66 2.12 22.58
C ASP A 91 3.91 1.25 21.55
N LEU A 92 3.92 1.64 20.26
CA LEU A 92 3.31 0.84 19.19
C LEU A 92 3.98 -0.52 19.02
N THR A 93 5.31 -0.56 18.94
CA THR A 93 6.05 -1.82 18.72
C THR A 93 5.87 -2.78 19.90
N ASP A 94 5.91 -2.26 21.12
CA ASP A 94 5.81 -3.06 22.33
C ASP A 94 4.39 -3.63 22.50
N THR A 95 3.37 -2.80 22.22
CA THR A 95 1.97 -3.24 22.25
C THR A 95 1.70 -4.33 21.22
N VAL A 96 2.18 -4.16 19.98
CA VAL A 96 1.95 -5.15 18.92
C VAL A 96 2.74 -6.43 19.16
N LEU A 97 3.95 -6.35 19.72
CA LEU A 97 4.70 -7.53 20.14
C LEU A 97 3.92 -8.31 21.20
N ALA A 98 3.44 -7.65 22.24
CA ALA A 98 2.67 -8.28 23.32
C ALA A 98 1.39 -8.95 22.79
N GLU A 99 0.66 -8.31 21.88
CA GLU A 99 -0.56 -8.85 21.29
C GLU A 99 -0.33 -10.10 20.42
N LEU A 100 0.81 -10.17 19.73
CA LEU A 100 1.12 -11.32 18.89
C LEU A 100 1.65 -12.52 19.68
N GLY A 101 2.05 -12.33 20.95
CA GLY A 101 2.50 -13.41 21.84
C GLY A 101 3.68 -13.02 22.72
N GLY A 102 4.31 -11.87 22.47
CA GLY A 102 5.38 -11.31 23.29
C GLY A 102 6.79 -11.75 22.91
N THR A 103 6.96 -12.63 21.92
CA THR A 103 8.28 -13.11 21.50
C THR A 103 8.56 -12.90 20.00
N PRO A 104 9.83 -12.84 19.55
CA PRO A 104 10.18 -12.82 18.14
C PRO A 104 9.64 -14.01 17.35
N ALA A 105 9.57 -15.19 17.99
CA ALA A 105 9.04 -16.40 17.37
C ALA A 105 7.57 -16.24 16.99
N ASP A 106 6.80 -15.51 17.79
CA ASP A 106 5.39 -15.24 17.50
C ASP A 106 5.23 -14.29 16.29
N ILE A 107 6.10 -13.28 16.18
CA ILE A 107 6.14 -12.38 15.02
C ILE A 107 6.42 -13.17 13.73
N VAL A 108 7.42 -14.05 13.76
CA VAL A 108 7.77 -14.90 12.61
C VAL A 108 6.64 -15.88 12.27
N THR A 109 6.02 -16.48 13.29
CA THR A 109 4.89 -17.40 13.11
C THR A 109 3.70 -16.70 12.47
N PHE A 110 3.34 -15.51 12.95
CA PHE A 110 2.32 -14.69 12.34
C PHE A 110 2.66 -14.38 10.87
N ALA A 111 3.87 -13.88 10.61
CA ALA A 111 4.28 -13.48 9.26
C ALA A 111 4.32 -14.65 8.27
N GLY A 112 4.64 -15.86 8.71
CA GLY A 112 4.71 -17.06 7.86
C GLY A 112 3.35 -17.51 7.30
N GLY A 113 2.24 -17.20 7.99
CA GLY A 113 0.88 -17.54 7.56
C GLY A 113 0.02 -16.35 7.13
N ALA A 114 0.48 -15.12 7.36
CA ALA A 114 -0.30 -13.90 7.15
C ALA A 114 -0.53 -13.58 5.67
N SER A 115 -1.78 -13.24 5.34
CA SER A 115 -2.14 -12.64 4.05
C SER A 115 -1.79 -11.14 4.03
N PRO A 116 -1.76 -10.48 2.85
CA PRO A 116 -1.58 -9.03 2.78
C PRO A 116 -2.60 -8.26 3.63
N SER A 117 -3.84 -8.74 3.72
CA SER A 117 -4.88 -8.14 4.57
C SER A 117 -4.56 -8.25 6.06
N ASP A 118 -3.92 -9.34 6.49
CA ASP A 118 -3.50 -9.52 7.88
C ASP A 118 -2.37 -8.55 8.27
N PHE A 119 -1.49 -8.18 7.32
CA PHE A 119 -0.55 -7.09 7.55
C PHE A 119 -1.26 -5.73 7.51
N ALA A 120 -2.13 -5.50 6.54
CA ALA A 120 -2.84 -4.24 6.36
C ALA A 120 -3.72 -3.85 7.55
N ARG A 121 -4.18 -4.82 8.36
CA ARG A 121 -4.95 -4.55 9.58
C ARG A 121 -4.21 -3.67 10.60
N PHE A 122 -2.88 -3.61 10.54
CA PHE A 122 -2.09 -2.74 11.41
C PHE A 122 -2.08 -1.27 10.96
N ALA A 123 -2.40 -0.99 9.69
CA ALA A 123 -2.28 0.35 9.13
C ALA A 123 -3.08 1.43 9.89
N PRO A 124 -4.36 1.22 10.28
CA PRO A 124 -5.10 2.22 11.07
C PRO A 124 -4.42 2.55 12.41
N ARG A 125 -3.80 1.54 13.05
CA ARG A 125 -3.08 1.73 14.32
C ARG A 125 -1.78 2.48 14.13
N ILE A 126 -1.04 2.19 13.05
CA ILE A 126 0.17 2.93 12.69
C ILE A 126 -0.19 4.40 12.45
N VAL A 127 -1.25 4.70 11.71
CA VAL A 127 -1.71 6.08 11.49
C VAL A 127 -2.07 6.76 12.81
N ALA A 128 -2.85 6.11 13.66
CA ALA A 128 -3.26 6.66 14.95
C ALA A 128 -2.06 6.91 15.89
N ALA A 129 -1.08 5.99 15.93
CA ALA A 129 0.13 6.14 16.73
C ALA A 129 1.03 7.27 16.20
N ALA A 130 1.16 7.41 14.88
CA ALA A 130 1.92 8.49 14.27
C ALA A 130 1.34 9.88 14.61
N GLN A 131 0.00 9.99 14.64
CA GLN A 131 -0.71 11.20 15.08
C GLN A 131 -0.47 11.52 16.55
N GLN A 132 -0.33 10.50 17.39
CA GLN A 132 -0.01 10.63 18.82
C GLN A 132 1.49 10.86 19.09
N GLY A 133 2.32 10.76 18.06
CA GLY A 133 3.74 11.08 18.13
C GLY A 133 4.68 9.90 18.35
N ASP A 134 4.17 8.67 18.24
CA ASP A 134 5.00 7.46 18.26
C ASP A 134 6.09 7.54 17.17
N ALA A 135 7.35 7.36 17.58
CA ALA A 135 8.51 7.56 16.72
C ALA A 135 8.58 6.49 15.60
N ALA A 136 8.26 5.24 15.90
CA ALA A 136 8.28 4.17 14.91
C ALA A 136 7.17 4.41 13.88
N ALA A 137 5.98 4.74 14.33
CA ALA A 137 4.84 5.03 13.47
C ALA A 137 5.08 6.23 12.55
N ARG A 138 5.62 7.34 13.09
CA ARG A 138 5.96 8.53 12.28
C ARG A 138 6.95 8.21 11.18
N ALA A 139 8.04 7.52 11.51
CA ALA A 139 9.03 7.16 10.51
C ALA A 139 8.47 6.21 9.43
N LEU A 140 7.53 5.30 9.76
CA LEU A 140 6.83 4.49 8.76
C LEU A 140 5.99 5.35 7.80
N MET A 141 5.26 6.33 8.33
CA MET A 141 4.45 7.26 7.53
C MET A 141 5.32 8.13 6.63
N GLU A 142 6.45 8.63 7.15
CA GLU A 142 7.42 9.44 6.40
C GLU A 142 8.07 8.64 5.26
N GLU A 143 8.49 7.40 5.52
CA GLU A 143 9.03 6.51 4.48
C GLU A 143 8.01 6.24 3.37
N GLY A 144 6.75 5.99 3.74
CA GLY A 144 5.66 5.77 2.80
C GLY A 144 5.40 6.99 1.93
N ALA A 145 5.26 8.17 2.55
CA ALA A 145 5.10 9.44 1.82
C ALA A 145 6.28 9.72 0.89
N ALA A 146 7.51 9.51 1.37
CA ALA A 146 8.71 9.70 0.56
C ALA A 146 8.74 8.74 -0.65
N TYR A 147 8.31 7.49 -0.50
CA TYR A 147 8.16 6.57 -1.63
C TYR A 147 7.13 7.09 -2.64
N LEU A 148 5.93 7.48 -2.19
CA LEU A 148 4.87 7.97 -3.07
C LEU A 148 5.33 9.21 -3.87
N MET A 149 6.08 10.12 -3.26
CA MET A 149 6.63 11.29 -3.94
C MET A 149 7.70 10.94 -4.98
N ARG A 150 8.57 9.96 -4.70
CA ARG A 150 9.54 9.45 -5.69
C ARG A 150 8.82 8.77 -6.86
N ALA A 151 7.79 7.98 -6.57
CA ALA A 151 6.98 7.30 -7.58
C ALA A 151 6.20 8.29 -8.46
N ALA A 152 5.62 9.34 -7.87
CA ALA A 152 4.98 10.43 -8.60
C ALA A 152 5.96 11.12 -9.56
N THR A 153 7.15 11.46 -9.06
CA THR A 153 8.24 12.05 -9.87
C THR A 153 8.65 11.11 -11.02
N ALA A 154 8.75 9.81 -10.77
CA ALA A 154 9.10 8.81 -11.79
C ALA A 154 8.04 8.69 -12.90
N LEU A 155 6.77 8.95 -12.59
CA LEU A 155 5.69 9.07 -13.58
C LEU A 155 5.68 10.44 -14.31
N GLY A 156 6.59 11.35 -13.95
CA GLY A 156 6.68 12.69 -14.51
C GLY A 156 5.59 13.63 -14.01
N TRP A 157 4.97 13.36 -12.86
CA TRP A 157 4.07 14.30 -12.21
C TRP A 157 4.85 15.51 -11.69
N SER A 158 4.24 16.69 -11.78
CA SER A 158 4.81 17.96 -11.35
C SER A 158 3.83 18.75 -10.49
N ALA A 159 4.38 19.57 -9.59
CA ALA A 159 3.56 20.43 -8.73
C ALA A 159 2.73 21.41 -9.59
N GLY A 160 1.40 21.26 -9.54
CA GLY A 160 0.45 22.01 -10.37
C GLY A 160 -0.49 21.12 -11.19
N GLU A 161 -0.16 19.84 -11.37
CA GLU A 161 -1.07 18.83 -11.91
C GLU A 161 -2.04 18.32 -10.84
N ALA A 162 -3.24 17.91 -11.25
CA ALA A 162 -4.21 17.28 -10.36
C ALA A 162 -3.62 16.01 -9.71
N LEU A 163 -3.95 15.80 -8.43
CA LEU A 163 -3.60 14.64 -7.61
C LEU A 163 -4.86 14.15 -6.88
#